data_AF-A0A5E6N7Z5-F1
#
_entry.id   AF-A0A5E6N7Z5-F1
#
_cell.length_a   1.000
_cell.length_b   1.000
_cell.length_c   1.000
_cell.angle_alpha   90.00
_cell.angle_beta   90.00
_cell.angle_gamma   90.00
#
_symmetry.space_group_name_H-M   'P 1'
#
loop_
_entity.id
_entity.type
_entity.pdbx_description
1 polymer ?
#
loop_
_entity_poly.entity_id
_entity_poly.type
_entity_poly.pdbx_seq_one_letter_code
_entity_poly.pdbx_strand_id
1 'polypeptide(L)'
;MQKDGTYRVVYGTDLDKITGRVKLSVVGYGRKTQEGGDTLGGRSATELSANITKLNQALTGDADIRRISLVGCNIDSDNPTDNSESQYGRKMLEKLSQSNIKVPVVVRSNYVAVDEHGRKITSSTGAGDWIHKDSAAKTIYSLGATGAVISRVYNNEGTLIKYNGRNLGEDLEMT
;
A
#
# COMPACT_ATOMS: atom_id res chain seq x y z
N MET A 1 7.06 14.41 5.95
CA MET A 1 7.22 15.08 4.64
C MET A 1 5.98 15.93 4.39
N GLN A 2 6.17 17.16 3.94
CA GLN A 2 5.12 18.10 3.53
C GLN A 2 4.66 17.79 2.10
N LYS A 3 3.59 18.43 1.61
CA LYS A 3 3.02 18.13 0.28
C LYS A 3 3.99 18.49 -0.86
N ASP A 4 4.69 19.61 -0.71
CA ASP A 4 5.74 20.09 -1.62
C ASP A 4 6.97 19.15 -1.69
N GLY A 5 7.08 18.23 -0.74
CA GLY A 5 8.18 17.27 -0.63
C GLY A 5 9.29 17.71 0.33
N THR A 6 9.13 18.82 1.05
CA THR A 6 10.03 19.19 2.13
C THR A 6 9.95 18.15 3.25
N TYR A 7 11.07 17.66 3.77
CA TYR A 7 11.11 16.68 4.85
C TYR A 7 12.21 16.99 5.86
N ARG A 8 12.12 16.35 7.03
CA ARG A 8 13.17 16.30 8.04
C ARG A 8 13.23 14.90 8.61
N VAL A 9 14.41 14.44 8.98
CA VAL A 9 14.59 13.22 9.78
C VAL A 9 14.27 13.57 11.22
N VAL A 10 13.35 12.82 11.84
CA VAL A 10 12.92 13.07 13.22
C VAL A 10 13.41 11.99 14.19
N TYR A 11 13.90 10.87 13.66
CA TYR A 11 14.41 9.75 14.43
C TYR A 11 15.28 8.85 13.53
N GLY A 12 16.36 8.30 14.08
CA GLY A 12 17.25 7.37 13.39
C GLY A 12 18.26 8.04 12.45
N THR A 13 18.78 7.24 11.51
CA THR A 13 19.84 7.61 10.55
C THR A 13 19.32 8.57 9.47
N ASP A 14 20.19 9.49 9.05
CA ASP A 14 19.93 10.37 7.90
C ASP A 14 19.71 9.56 6.60
N LEU A 15 18.87 10.05 5.68
CA LEU A 15 18.50 9.29 4.47
C LEU A 15 19.70 8.93 3.59
N ASP A 16 20.68 9.82 3.48
CA ASP A 16 21.91 9.65 2.68
C ASP A 16 22.88 8.61 3.29
N LYS A 17 22.68 8.24 4.56
CA LYS A 17 23.47 7.25 5.29
C LYS A 17 22.77 5.89 5.40
N ILE A 18 21.55 5.75 4.88
CA ILE A 18 20.87 4.46 4.80
C ILE A 18 21.56 3.63 3.71
N THR A 19 21.77 2.33 3.96
CA THR A 19 22.39 1.39 3.01
C THR A 19 21.56 0.11 2.88
N GLY A 20 21.80 -0.65 1.80
CA GLY A 20 21.18 -1.94 1.56
C GLY A 20 19.67 -1.92 1.24
N ARG A 21 18.96 -3.01 1.59
CA ARG A 21 17.55 -3.21 1.20
C ARG A 21 16.60 -2.44 2.11
N VAL A 22 15.92 -1.45 1.56
CA VAL A 22 15.00 -0.56 2.29
C VAL A 22 13.55 -1.00 2.11
N LYS A 23 12.78 -0.97 3.22
CA LYS A 23 11.31 -1.04 3.19
C LYS A 23 10.75 0.32 3.59
N LEU A 24 10.07 0.99 2.67
CA LEU A 24 9.39 2.24 2.95
C LEU A 24 8.00 1.96 3.51
N SER A 25 7.73 2.37 4.76
CA SER A 25 6.37 2.37 5.32
C SER A 25 5.83 3.79 5.34
N VAL A 26 4.76 4.04 4.61
CA VAL A 26 4.11 5.36 4.54
C VAL A 26 2.88 5.33 5.43
N VAL A 27 2.84 6.19 6.45
CA VAL A 27 1.77 6.20 7.45
C VAL A 27 0.88 7.43 7.24
N GLY A 28 -0.44 7.22 7.23
CA GLY A 28 -1.41 8.31 7.16
C GLY A 28 -2.84 7.78 7.20
N TYR A 29 -3.80 8.68 7.39
CA TYR A 29 -5.22 8.33 7.28
C TYR A 29 -5.61 8.13 5.82
N GLY A 30 -6.23 7.01 5.51
CA GLY A 30 -6.96 6.84 4.26
C GLY A 30 -8.28 7.60 4.33
N ARG A 31 -8.60 8.38 3.29
CA ARG A 31 -9.84 9.17 3.21
C ARG A 31 -10.33 9.27 1.77
N LYS A 32 -11.65 9.36 1.59
CA LYS A 32 -12.27 9.79 0.35
C LYS A 32 -12.28 11.32 0.25
N THR A 33 -12.08 11.82 -0.97
CA THR A 33 -12.34 13.22 -1.35
C THR A 33 -13.85 13.41 -1.58
N GLN A 34 -14.29 14.67 -1.68
CA GLN A 34 -15.69 14.98 -2.01
C GLN A 34 -16.07 14.45 -3.39
N GLU A 35 -15.09 14.37 -4.30
CA GLU A 35 -15.21 13.85 -5.66
C GLU A 35 -15.05 12.32 -5.75
N GLY A 36 -14.98 11.62 -4.62
CA GLY A 36 -14.94 10.15 -4.55
C GLY A 36 -13.56 9.51 -4.75
N GLY A 37 -12.51 10.31 -4.99
CA GLY A 37 -11.12 9.83 -5.10
C GLY A 37 -10.50 9.47 -3.75
N ASP A 38 -9.67 8.42 -3.73
CA ASP A 38 -8.92 7.98 -2.55
C ASP A 38 -7.68 8.83 -2.27
N THR A 39 -7.41 9.08 -0.99
CA THR A 39 -6.21 9.75 -0.51
C THR A 39 -5.57 9.04 0.67
N LEU A 40 -4.24 9.18 0.81
CA LEU A 40 -3.50 8.79 2.01
C LEU A 40 -2.78 9.99 2.60
N GLY A 41 -3.12 10.37 3.82
CA GLY A 41 -2.57 11.57 4.47
C GLY A 41 -2.88 12.84 3.66
N GLY A 42 -4.07 12.90 3.04
CA GLY A 42 -4.54 14.02 2.23
C GLY A 42 -3.83 14.19 0.88
N ARG A 43 -3.23 13.12 0.35
CA ARG A 43 -2.58 13.07 -0.97
C ARG A 43 -3.22 12.01 -1.85
N SER A 44 -3.43 12.34 -3.11
CA SER A 44 -3.74 11.38 -4.17
C SER A 44 -2.58 10.42 -4.42
N ALA A 45 -2.84 9.34 -5.15
CA ALA A 45 -1.79 8.39 -5.55
C ALA A 45 -0.68 9.08 -6.36
N THR A 46 -1.01 10.05 -7.21
CA THR A 46 -0.04 10.80 -8.02
C THR A 46 0.86 11.68 -7.14
N GLU A 47 0.29 12.46 -6.23
CA GLU A 47 1.05 13.33 -5.33
C GLU A 47 1.96 12.51 -4.41
N LEU A 48 1.44 11.41 -3.86
CA LEU A 48 2.22 10.56 -2.98
C LEU A 48 3.34 9.82 -3.73
N SER A 49 3.10 9.34 -4.96
CA SER A 49 4.15 8.77 -5.79
C SER A 49 5.26 9.79 -6.07
N ALA A 50 4.92 11.04 -6.39
CA ALA A 50 5.92 12.10 -6.60
C ALA A 50 6.74 12.36 -5.33
N ASN A 51 6.11 12.36 -4.16
CA ASN A 51 6.81 12.45 -2.87
C ASN A 51 7.74 11.25 -2.63
N ILE A 52 7.31 10.02 -2.92
CA ILE A 52 8.17 8.84 -2.80
C ILE A 52 9.34 8.89 -3.77
N THR A 53 9.15 9.36 -5.01
CA THR A 53 10.24 9.55 -5.98
C THR A 53 11.29 10.52 -5.45
N LYS A 54 10.88 11.65 -4.86
CA LYS A 54 11.82 12.60 -4.22
C LYS A 54 12.59 11.96 -3.06
N LEU A 55 11.94 11.16 -2.23
CA LEU A 55 12.62 10.43 -1.16
C LEU A 55 13.61 9.39 -1.71
N ASN A 56 13.23 8.67 -2.77
CA ASN A 56 14.10 7.69 -3.42
C ASN A 56 15.35 8.36 -4.04
N GLN A 57 15.23 9.58 -4.55
CA GLN A 57 16.36 10.36 -5.06
C GLN A 57 17.28 10.88 -3.94
N ALA A 58 16.76 11.04 -2.72
CA ALA A 58 17.55 11.43 -1.55
C ALA A 58 18.26 10.25 -0.88
N LEU A 59 17.84 9.02 -1.17
CA LEU A 59 18.61 7.83 -0.82
C LEU A 59 19.83 7.78 -1.76
N THR A 60 21.02 7.61 -1.19
CA THR A 60 22.29 7.59 -1.93
C THR A 60 22.98 6.24 -1.81
N GLY A 61 24.01 6.01 -2.62
CA GLY A 61 24.84 4.82 -2.53
C GLY A 61 24.12 3.53 -2.95
N ASP A 62 24.21 2.50 -2.11
CA ASP A 62 23.67 1.16 -2.33
C ASP A 62 22.25 0.95 -1.76
N ALA A 63 21.63 2.01 -1.25
CA ALA A 63 20.26 1.98 -0.74
C ALA A 63 19.25 1.70 -1.86
N ASP A 64 18.41 0.69 -1.65
CA ASP A 64 17.44 0.25 -2.66
C ASP A 64 16.10 -0.07 -2.01
N ILE A 65 15.06 0.70 -2.35
CA ILE A 65 13.70 0.46 -1.86
C ILE A 65 13.17 -0.82 -2.50
N ARG A 66 13.00 -1.88 -1.70
CA ARG A 66 12.49 -3.19 -2.15
C ARG A 66 10.99 -3.37 -1.99
N ARG A 67 10.35 -2.55 -1.17
CA ARG A 67 8.92 -2.65 -0.88
C ARG A 67 8.37 -1.37 -0.29
N ILE A 68 7.18 -1.00 -0.74
CA ILE A 68 6.41 0.12 -0.20
C ILE A 68 5.18 -0.43 0.51
N SER A 69 4.98 -0.03 1.77
CA SER A 69 3.85 -0.44 2.59
C SER A 69 3.03 0.77 3.01
N LEU A 70 1.84 0.93 2.46
CA LEU A 70 0.92 2.01 2.79
C LEU A 70 0.09 1.64 4.03
N VAL A 71 0.33 2.33 5.13
CA VAL A 71 -0.32 2.12 6.43
C VAL A 71 -1.40 3.17 6.59
N GLY A 72 -2.59 2.82 6.15
CA GLY A 72 -3.81 3.59 6.34
C GLY A 72 -5.02 2.71 6.00
N CYS A 73 -6.18 3.11 6.51
CA CYS A 73 -7.44 2.39 6.35
C CYS A 73 -7.99 2.52 4.94
N ASN A 74 -8.69 1.50 4.45
CA ASN A 74 -9.62 1.57 3.31
C ASN A 74 -9.01 2.22 2.05
N ILE A 75 -7.75 1.93 1.74
CA ILE A 75 -7.04 2.46 0.56
C ILE A 75 -7.03 1.45 -0.59
N ASP A 76 -7.90 0.43 -0.49
CA ASP A 76 -8.06 -0.64 -1.46
C ASP A 76 -9.49 -1.18 -1.44
N SER A 77 -9.94 -1.71 -2.57
CA SER A 77 -11.30 -2.16 -2.76
C SER A 77 -11.51 -3.59 -2.28
N ASP A 78 -11.81 -3.73 -0.99
CA ASP A 78 -12.48 -4.91 -0.42
C ASP A 78 -13.15 -4.61 0.93
N ASN A 79 -13.53 -3.36 1.20
CA ASN A 79 -14.48 -3.11 2.28
C ASN A 79 -15.88 -3.52 1.77
N PRO A 80 -16.59 -4.46 2.42
CA PRO A 80 -17.98 -4.82 2.07
C PRO A 80 -18.97 -3.64 2.15
N THR A 81 -18.54 -2.47 2.63
CA THR A 81 -19.35 -1.24 2.69
C THR A 81 -18.85 -0.09 1.81
N ASP A 82 -17.75 -0.23 1.05
CA ASP A 82 -17.30 0.89 0.22
C ASP A 82 -16.42 0.47 -0.98
N ASN A 83 -17.05 0.50 -2.16
CA ASN A 83 -16.49 0.57 -3.51
C ASN A 83 -15.45 -0.51 -3.92
N SER A 84 -15.88 -1.45 -4.75
CA SER A 84 -15.07 -2.47 -5.44
C SER A 84 -14.01 -1.91 -6.43
N GLU A 85 -13.94 -0.59 -6.64
CA GLU A 85 -13.11 0.05 -7.67
C GLU A 85 -11.88 0.83 -7.19
N SER A 86 -11.56 0.92 -5.89
CA SER A 86 -10.37 1.67 -5.44
C SER A 86 -9.10 1.26 -6.19
N GLN A 87 -8.56 2.19 -6.98
CA GLN A 87 -7.36 2.00 -7.81
C GLN A 87 -6.11 2.59 -7.16
N TYR A 88 -6.14 2.96 -5.87
CA TYR A 88 -5.07 3.79 -5.28
C TYR A 88 -3.69 3.10 -5.35
N GLY A 89 -3.62 1.84 -4.91
CA GLY A 89 -2.39 1.04 -5.00
C GLY A 89 -1.93 0.80 -6.43
N ARG A 90 -2.86 0.52 -7.35
CA ARG A 90 -2.59 0.36 -8.79
C ARG A 90 -2.01 1.63 -9.41
N LYS A 91 -2.71 2.76 -9.29
CA LYS A 91 -2.29 4.08 -9.81
C LYS A 91 -0.95 4.50 -9.22
N MET A 92 -0.72 4.24 -7.93
CA MET A 92 0.56 4.53 -7.29
C MET A 92 1.69 3.77 -7.99
N LEU A 93 1.54 2.45 -8.17
CA LEU A 93 2.56 1.64 -8.82
C LEU A 93 2.79 2.05 -10.28
N GLU A 94 1.73 2.38 -11.03
CA GLU A 94 1.86 2.92 -12.40
C GLU A 94 2.74 4.19 -12.40
N LYS A 95 2.45 5.16 -11.53
CA LYS A 95 3.23 6.41 -11.42
C LYS A 95 4.66 6.18 -10.96
N LEU A 96 4.87 5.28 -10.00
CA LEU A 96 6.22 4.93 -9.53
C LEU A 96 7.04 4.24 -10.63
N SER A 97 6.41 3.35 -11.42
CA SER A 97 7.08 2.65 -12.50
C SER A 97 7.58 3.59 -13.61
N GLN A 98 6.85 4.67 -13.87
CA GLN A 98 7.26 5.76 -14.77
C GLN A 98 8.51 6.51 -14.26
N SER A 99 8.75 6.48 -12.95
CA SER A 99 9.95 7.02 -12.30
C SER A 99 11.02 5.94 -12.03
N ASN A 100 10.94 4.79 -12.71
CA ASN A 100 11.80 3.62 -12.52
C ASN A 100 11.80 2.99 -11.11
N ILE A 101 10.77 3.26 -10.30
CA ILE A 101 10.54 2.60 -9.00
C ILE A 101 9.56 1.44 -9.23
N LYS A 102 10.10 0.25 -9.44
CA LYS A 102 9.36 -0.95 -9.90
C LYS A 102 9.17 -1.99 -8.79
N VAL A 103 8.85 -1.55 -7.58
CA VAL A 103 8.78 -2.42 -6.39
C VAL A 103 7.36 -2.60 -5.89
N PRO A 104 7.05 -3.72 -5.19
CA PRO A 104 5.69 -3.97 -4.75
C PRO A 104 5.15 -2.89 -3.82
N VAL A 105 3.92 -2.46 -4.08
CA VAL A 105 3.13 -1.55 -3.24
C VAL A 105 2.08 -2.37 -2.51
N VAL A 106 2.04 -2.23 -1.18
CA VAL A 106 1.13 -2.98 -0.30
C VAL A 106 0.14 -2.05 0.35
N VAL A 107 -1.13 -2.30 0.13
CA VAL A 107 -2.25 -1.55 0.71
C VAL A 107 -3.08 -2.46 1.61
N ARG A 108 -4.10 -1.89 2.26
CA ARG A 108 -5.06 -2.61 3.09
C ARG A 108 -6.46 -2.19 2.70
N SER A 109 -7.33 -3.18 2.59
CA SER A 109 -8.76 -2.99 2.30
C SER A 109 -9.58 -2.65 3.54
N ASN A 110 -9.12 -3.08 4.72
CA ASN A 110 -9.78 -2.87 6.00
C ASN A 110 -9.24 -1.67 6.78
N TYR A 111 -9.87 -1.38 7.92
CA TYR A 111 -9.33 -0.48 8.92
C TYR A 111 -7.96 -0.99 9.40
N VAL A 112 -7.03 -0.07 9.65
CA VAL A 112 -5.67 -0.38 10.08
C VAL A 112 -5.36 0.43 11.34
N ALA A 113 -4.85 -0.26 12.35
CA ALA A 113 -4.19 0.37 13.49
C ALA A 113 -2.77 -0.19 13.64
N VAL A 114 -1.97 0.50 14.45
CA VAL A 114 -0.64 0.06 14.88
C VAL A 114 -0.70 -0.05 16.39
N ASP A 115 -0.45 -1.24 16.93
CA ASP A 115 -0.47 -1.47 18.39
C ASP A 115 0.77 -0.87 19.07
N GLU A 116 0.81 -0.92 20.41
CA GLU A 116 1.92 -0.43 21.23
C GLU A 116 3.25 -1.15 20.97
N HIS A 117 3.22 -2.30 20.30
CA HIS A 117 4.38 -3.08 19.89
C HIS A 117 4.80 -2.80 18.43
N GLY A 118 4.18 -1.83 17.76
CA GLY A 118 4.48 -1.48 16.37
C GLY A 118 3.94 -2.49 15.34
N ARG A 119 3.05 -3.40 15.75
CA ARG A 119 2.42 -4.37 14.85
C ARG A 119 1.22 -3.76 14.17
N LYS A 120 1.07 -4.05 12.88
CA LYS A 120 -0.14 -3.70 12.14
C LYS A 120 -1.23 -4.71 12.48
N ILE A 121 -2.40 -4.19 12.83
CA ILE A 121 -3.62 -4.93 13.09
C ILE A 121 -4.72 -4.37 12.19
N THR A 122 -5.66 -5.22 11.78
CA THR A 122 -6.77 -4.84 10.90
C THR A 122 -8.11 -5.21 11.51
N SER A 123 -9.14 -4.45 11.14
CA SER A 123 -10.53 -4.70 11.54
C SER A 123 -11.45 -4.39 10.37
N SER A 124 -12.45 -5.22 10.12
CA SER A 124 -13.44 -4.98 9.06
C SER A 124 -14.39 -3.83 9.39
N THR A 125 -14.60 -3.55 10.68
CA THR A 125 -15.54 -2.55 11.19
C THR A 125 -14.84 -1.33 11.78
N GLY A 126 -13.56 -1.46 12.15
CA GLY A 126 -12.82 -0.43 12.89
C GLY A 126 -13.17 -0.38 14.38
N ALA A 127 -14.02 -1.30 14.85
CA ALA A 127 -14.43 -1.45 16.24
C ALA A 127 -14.59 -2.94 16.61
N GLY A 128 -14.16 -3.34 17.79
CA GLY A 128 -14.21 -4.76 18.21
C GLY A 128 -12.95 -5.50 17.77
N ASP A 129 -13.11 -6.57 16.99
CA ASP A 129 -12.01 -7.50 16.71
C ASP A 129 -10.93 -6.88 15.82
N TRP A 130 -9.70 -6.92 16.35
CA TRP A 130 -8.49 -6.50 15.66
C TRP A 130 -7.58 -7.71 15.45
N ILE A 131 -7.31 -8.03 14.19
CA ILE A 131 -6.58 -9.23 13.80
C ILE A 131 -5.15 -8.85 13.44
N HIS A 132 -4.19 -9.52 14.07
CA HIS A 132 -2.80 -9.46 13.66
C HIS A 132 -2.51 -10.50 12.57
N LYS A 133 -1.71 -10.12 11.55
CA LYS A 133 -1.36 -10.95 10.37
C LYS A 133 -2.55 -11.37 9.51
N ASP A 134 -3.60 -10.55 9.45
CA ASP A 134 -4.68 -10.69 8.48
C ASP A 134 -4.18 -10.46 7.05
N SER A 135 -3.89 -11.56 6.35
CA SER A 135 -3.35 -11.53 4.99
C SER A 135 -4.44 -11.26 3.95
N ALA A 136 -5.69 -11.63 4.24
CA ALA A 136 -6.82 -11.42 3.35
C ALA A 136 -7.16 -9.92 3.21
N ALA A 137 -6.92 -9.12 4.26
CA ALA A 137 -7.06 -7.66 4.19
C ALA A 137 -5.89 -6.94 3.48
N LYS A 138 -4.93 -7.67 2.90
CA LYS A 138 -3.70 -7.10 2.34
C LYS A 138 -3.55 -7.43 0.86
N THR A 139 -3.66 -6.40 0.05
CA THR A 139 -3.38 -6.49 -1.39
C THR A 139 -1.97 -6.06 -1.72
N ILE A 140 -1.35 -6.84 -2.61
CA ILE A 140 0.00 -6.61 -3.12
C ILE A 140 -0.11 -6.26 -4.60
N TYR A 141 0.23 -5.02 -4.94
CA TYR A 141 0.39 -4.56 -6.32
C TYR A 141 1.84 -4.73 -6.76
N SER A 142 2.04 -5.30 -7.96
CA SER A 142 3.36 -5.51 -8.57
C SER A 142 3.28 -5.42 -10.09
N LEU A 143 4.40 -5.24 -10.79
CA LEU A 143 4.44 -5.39 -12.25
C LEU A 143 4.48 -6.88 -12.60
N GLY A 144 3.62 -7.30 -13.53
CA GLY A 144 3.66 -8.63 -14.15
C GLY A 144 4.75 -8.72 -15.22
N ALA A 145 4.88 -9.90 -15.84
CA ALA A 145 5.90 -10.16 -16.86
C ALA A 145 5.81 -9.22 -18.08
N THR A 146 4.60 -8.76 -18.41
CA THR A 146 4.35 -7.82 -19.52
C THR A 146 4.56 -6.35 -19.15
N GLY A 147 4.94 -6.07 -17.89
CA GLY A 147 5.01 -4.70 -17.36
C GLY A 147 3.65 -4.13 -16.93
N ALA A 148 2.54 -4.85 -17.12
CA ALA A 148 1.23 -4.44 -16.60
C ALA A 148 1.17 -4.57 -15.07
N VAL A 149 0.43 -3.69 -14.40
CA VAL A 149 0.18 -3.82 -12.96
C VAL A 149 -0.78 -4.98 -12.71
N ILE A 150 -0.41 -5.84 -11.77
CA ILE A 150 -1.22 -6.96 -11.27
C ILE A 150 -1.39 -6.86 -9.75
N SER A 151 -2.50 -7.36 -9.23
CA SER A 151 -2.79 -7.42 -7.79
C SER A 151 -2.95 -8.87 -7.30
N ARG A 152 -2.50 -9.12 -6.08
CA ARG A 152 -2.60 -10.42 -5.40
C ARG A 152 -3.02 -10.25 -3.95
N VAL A 153 -3.91 -11.12 -3.49
CA VAL A 153 -4.30 -11.29 -2.09
C VAL A 153 -4.14 -12.74 -1.70
N TYR A 154 -3.64 -12.98 -0.50
CA TYR A 154 -3.37 -14.32 0.03
C TYR A 154 -4.12 -14.50 1.35
N ASN A 155 -4.54 -15.73 1.66
CA ASN A 155 -4.98 -16.06 3.01
C ASN A 155 -3.78 -16.21 3.97
N ASN A 156 -4.05 -16.54 5.24
CA ASN A 156 -3.02 -16.64 6.27
C ASN A 156 -2.11 -17.86 6.10
N GLU A 157 -2.58 -18.87 5.38
CA GLU A 157 -1.84 -20.07 4.99
C GLU A 157 -0.89 -19.81 3.82
N GLY A 158 -0.99 -18.65 3.16
CA GLY A 158 -0.17 -18.28 2.01
C GLY A 158 -0.72 -18.73 0.66
N THR A 159 -1.97 -19.20 0.62
CA THR A 159 -2.69 -19.54 -0.62
C THR A 159 -3.19 -18.27 -1.29
N LEU A 160 -2.99 -18.15 -2.61
CA LEU A 160 -3.52 -17.04 -3.40
C LEU A 160 -5.05 -17.17 -3.50
N ILE A 161 -5.77 -16.18 -2.99
CA ILE A 161 -7.24 -16.18 -2.96
C ILE A 161 -7.86 -15.12 -3.86
N LYS A 162 -7.09 -14.09 -4.27
CA LYS A 162 -7.57 -13.06 -5.21
C LYS A 162 -6.46 -12.68 -6.19
N TYR A 163 -6.78 -12.60 -7.47
CA TYR A 163 -5.89 -12.15 -8.53
C TYR A 163 -6.55 -11.10 -9.40
N ASN A 164 -5.92 -9.93 -9.55
CA ASN A 164 -6.44 -8.81 -10.35
C ASN A 164 -7.90 -8.45 -10.01
N GLY A 165 -8.26 -8.42 -8.74
CA GLY A 165 -9.61 -8.09 -8.32
C GLY A 165 -10.60 -9.27 -8.28
N ARG A 166 -10.23 -10.45 -8.80
CA ARG A 166 -11.14 -11.62 -8.87
C ARG A 166 -10.79 -12.65 -7.80
N ASN A 167 -11.79 -13.12 -7.06
CA ASN A 167 -11.63 -14.24 -6.14
C ASN A 167 -11.32 -15.51 -6.91
N LEU A 168 -10.48 -16.36 -6.33
CA LEU A 168 -10.10 -17.65 -6.89
C LEU A 168 -10.79 -18.74 -6.06
N GLY A 169 -11.64 -19.53 -6.72
CA GLY A 169 -12.37 -20.64 -6.08
C GLY A 169 -13.88 -20.47 -5.96
N GLU A 170 -14.44 -19.32 -6.33
CA GLU A 170 -15.91 -19.09 -6.34
C GLU A 170 -16.60 -19.50 -7.68
N ASP A 171 -15.85 -19.86 -8.72
CA ASP A 171 -16.38 -20.25 -10.05
C ASP A 171 -16.66 -21.77 -10.21
N LEU A 172 -16.89 -22.53 -9.13
CA LEU A 172 -17.24 -23.97 -9.20
C LEU A 172 -18.59 -24.35 -8.58
N GLU A 173 -19.39 -23.40 -8.11
CA GLU A 173 -20.77 -23.67 -7.70
C GLU A 173 -21.76 -22.71 -8.36
N MET A 174 -21.93 -22.85 -9.67
CA MET A 174 -23.21 -22.54 -10.31
C MET A 174 -23.48 -23.61 -11.38
N THR A 175 -24.10 -24.70 -10.94
CA THR A 175 -24.94 -25.58 -11.77
C THR A 175 -26.05 -24.81 -12.46
#